data_AF-A0A2E4Y4X1-F1
#
_entry.id   AF-A0A2E4Y4X1-F1
#
_cell.length_a   1.000
_cell.length_b   1.000
_cell.length_c   1.000
_cell.angle_alpha   90.00
_cell.angle_beta   90.00
_cell.angle_gamma   90.00
#
_symmetry.space_group_name_H-M   'P 1'
#
loop_
_entity.id
_entity.type
_entity.pdbx_description
1 polymer ?
#
loop_
_entity_poly.entity_id
_entity_poly.type
_entity_poly.pdbx_seq_one_letter_code
_entity_poly.pdbx_strand_id
1 'polypeptide(L)'
;MVNEITSLKERPKNNPDMVRNVFLDILFTLITCGLFNIYIQYCQIISINDMLQEERYSFLKWFIFSIISCGLYHIYHEYVKGEDIDKCLGISGNTGVVCLLLTIFGLSIIADAIQQKHINEFYGENRP
;
A
#
# COMPACT_ATOMS: atom_id res chain seq x y z
N MET A 1 29.02 -13.45 15.10
CA MET A 1 29.04 -12.32 14.15
C MET A 1 28.49 -12.66 12.77
N VAL A 2 28.73 -13.84 12.16
CA VAL A 2 28.08 -14.19 10.87
C VAL A 2 26.58 -14.51 11.04
N ASN A 3 26.18 -15.12 12.16
CA ASN A 3 24.78 -15.53 12.37
C ASN A 3 23.80 -14.38 12.73
N GLU A 4 24.31 -13.21 13.13
CA GLU A 4 23.49 -12.03 13.48
C GLU A 4 23.12 -11.20 12.24
N ILE A 5 23.97 -11.24 11.21
CA ILE A 5 23.72 -10.58 9.93
C ILE A 5 22.71 -11.38 9.09
N THR A 6 22.68 -12.71 9.25
CA THR A 6 21.71 -13.57 8.58
C THR A 6 20.31 -13.48 9.20
N SER A 7 20.18 -13.11 10.48
CA SER A 7 18.85 -13.00 11.14
C SER A 7 18.12 -11.68 10.90
N LEU A 8 18.76 -10.70 10.25
CA LEU A 8 18.16 -9.39 9.93
C LEU A 8 17.59 -9.31 8.52
N LYS A 9 17.78 -10.34 7.68
CA LYS A 9 17.46 -10.27 6.24
C LYS A 9 16.22 -11.05 5.81
N GLU A 10 15.64 -11.85 6.68
CA GLU A 10 14.37 -12.52 6.39
C GLU A 10 13.40 -12.25 7.53
N ARG A 11 12.79 -11.05 7.53
CA ARG A 11 11.55 -10.86 8.29
C ARG A 11 10.55 -11.91 7.77
N PRO A 12 9.84 -12.61 8.67
CA PRO A 12 8.92 -13.65 8.24
C PRO A 12 7.90 -13.03 7.28
N LYS A 13 7.74 -13.62 6.09
CA LYS A 13 6.71 -13.29 5.08
C LYS A 13 5.27 -13.49 5.58
N ASN A 14 5.09 -13.59 6.89
CA ASN A 14 3.84 -13.82 7.59
C ASN A 14 3.75 -12.78 8.72
N ASN A 15 3.52 -11.54 8.32
CA ASN A 15 3.14 -10.49 9.25
C ASN A 15 1.62 -10.31 9.18
N PRO A 16 0.86 -10.97 10.08
CA PRO A 16 -0.61 -10.93 10.03
C PRO A 16 -1.16 -9.51 10.23
N ASP A 17 -0.36 -8.58 10.79
CA ASP A 17 -0.75 -7.19 11.00
C ASP A 17 -0.87 -6.40 9.67
N MET A 18 -0.26 -6.90 8.58
CA MET A 18 -0.31 -6.26 7.25
C MET A 18 -1.50 -6.71 6.41
N VAL A 19 -2.15 -7.80 6.82
CA VAL A 19 -3.27 -8.42 6.14
C VAL A 19 -4.56 -7.76 6.59
N ARG A 20 -5.36 -7.24 5.65
CA ARG A 20 -6.55 -6.44 5.98
C ARG A 20 -7.73 -6.74 5.08
N ASN A 21 -8.92 -6.68 5.66
CA ASN A 21 -10.14 -6.91 4.91
C ASN A 21 -10.53 -5.67 4.08
N VAL A 22 -10.39 -5.80 2.76
CA VAL A 22 -10.72 -4.75 1.77
C VAL A 22 -12.17 -4.25 1.91
N PHE A 23 -13.12 -5.11 2.27
CA PHE A 23 -14.51 -4.71 2.45
C PHE A 23 -14.69 -3.78 3.65
N LEU A 24 -14.00 -4.05 4.76
CA LEU A 24 -14.06 -3.19 5.95
C LEU A 24 -13.45 -1.82 5.66
N ASP A 25 -12.34 -1.78 4.93
CA ASP A 25 -11.69 -0.54 4.55
C ASP A 25 -12.61 0.37 3.73
N ILE A 26 -13.31 -0.18 2.72
CA ILE A 26 -14.30 0.55 1.94
C ILE A 26 -15.46 1.01 2.82
N LEU A 27 -16.02 0.11 3.64
CA LEU A 27 -17.16 0.41 4.51
C LEU A 27 -16.86 1.54 5.50
N PHE A 28 -15.72 1.47 6.19
CA PHE A 28 -15.31 2.52 7.13
C PHE A 28 -15.01 3.85 6.42
N THR A 29 -14.46 3.81 5.21
CA THR A 29 -14.22 5.03 4.45
C THR A 29 -15.53 5.72 4.07
N LEU A 30 -16.57 4.96 3.73
CA LEU A 30 -17.91 5.51 3.47
C LEU A 30 -18.56 6.07 4.75
N ILE A 31 -18.48 5.36 5.87
CA ILE A 31 -19.06 5.81 7.16
C ILE A 31 -18.39 7.09 7.67
N THR A 32 -17.09 7.24 7.45
CA THR A 32 -16.29 8.39 7.92
C THR A 32 -16.16 9.51 6.89
N CYS A 33 -16.95 9.48 5.81
CA CYS A 33 -16.89 10.47 4.73
C CYS A 33 -15.47 10.67 4.15
N GLY A 34 -14.68 9.60 4.05
CA GLY A 34 -13.33 9.61 3.48
C GLY A 34 -12.20 9.88 4.47
N LEU A 35 -12.49 10.26 5.73
CA LEU A 35 -11.43 10.54 6.72
C LEU A 35 -10.60 9.29 7.05
N PHE A 36 -11.25 8.13 7.10
CA PHE A 36 -10.57 6.86 7.34
C PHE A 36 -9.58 6.50 6.24
N ASN A 37 -9.67 7.10 5.05
CA ASN A 37 -8.71 6.85 3.97
C ASN A 37 -7.27 7.23 4.35
N ILE A 38 -7.10 8.24 5.21
CA ILE A 38 -5.78 8.65 5.70
C ILE A 38 -5.15 7.53 6.55
N TYR A 39 -5.95 6.85 7.37
CA TYR A 39 -5.49 5.72 8.17
C TYR A 39 -5.15 4.51 7.29
N ILE A 40 -5.98 4.22 6.28
CA ILE A 40 -5.70 3.15 5.31
C ILE A 40 -4.34 3.40 4.65
N GLN A 41 -4.06 4.64 4.25
CA GLN A 41 -2.78 5.00 3.63
C GLN A 41 -1.58 4.85 4.55
N TYR A 42 -1.72 5.21 5.83
CA TYR A 42 -0.69 4.96 6.82
C TYR A 42 -0.33 3.47 6.90
N CYS A 43 -1.34 2.61 7.02
CA CYS A 43 -1.13 1.16 7.09
C CYS A 43 -0.49 0.62 5.81
N GLN A 44 -0.97 1.01 4.63
CA GLN A 44 -0.40 0.55 3.35
C GLN A 44 1.06 0.98 3.16
N ILE A 45 1.42 2.21 3.57
CA ILE A 45 2.82 2.67 3.54
C ILE A 45 3.73 1.75 4.37
N ILE A 46 3.27 1.34 5.55
CA ILE A 46 4.02 0.41 6.41
C ILE A 46 4.10 -0.96 5.74
N SER A 47 2.98 -1.49 5.21
CA SER A 47 2.95 -2.79 4.55
C SER A 47 3.88 -2.86 3.34
N ILE A 48 3.91 -1.82 2.51
CA ILE A 48 4.75 -1.78 1.30
C ILE A 48 6.23 -1.59 1.68
N ASN A 49 6.55 -0.75 2.67
CA ASN A 49 7.92 -0.67 3.18
C ASN A 49 8.41 -2.01 3.71
N ASP A 50 7.54 -2.77 4.39
CA ASP A 50 7.86 -4.13 4.83
C ASP A 50 7.99 -5.09 3.63
N MET A 51 7.13 -5.01 2.62
CA MET A 51 7.28 -5.80 1.38
C MET A 51 8.60 -5.52 0.63
N LEU A 52 9.04 -4.26 0.62
CA LEU A 52 10.29 -3.82 -0.01
C LEU A 52 11.52 -4.07 0.88
N GLN A 53 11.32 -4.30 2.19
CA GLN A 53 12.37 -4.35 3.21
C GLN A 53 13.23 -3.07 3.27
N GLU A 54 12.62 -1.90 2.99
CA GLU A 54 13.25 -0.58 3.04
C GLU A 54 12.27 0.52 3.48
N GLU A 55 12.77 1.58 4.12
CA GLU A 55 11.96 2.75 4.50
C GLU A 55 11.80 3.74 3.33
N ARG A 56 11.26 3.26 2.21
CA ARG A 56 11.12 4.07 0.99
C ARG A 56 10.03 5.12 1.11
N TYR A 57 8.90 4.77 1.71
CA TYR A 57 7.75 5.64 1.88
C TYR A 57 7.64 6.14 3.32
N SER A 58 7.09 7.34 3.48
CA SER A 58 6.83 7.93 4.79
C SER A 58 5.47 8.60 4.78
N PHE A 59 4.63 8.25 5.75
CA PHE A 59 3.30 8.81 5.91
C PHE A 59 3.34 10.34 6.03
N LEU A 60 4.25 10.88 6.85
CA LEU A 60 4.34 12.30 7.07
C LEU A 60 4.74 13.05 5.79
N LYS A 61 5.70 12.50 5.03
CA LYS A 61 6.08 13.06 3.72
C LYS A 61 4.88 13.04 2.78
N TRP A 62 4.22 11.89 2.65
CA TRP A 62 3.06 11.77 1.77
C TRP A 62 1.93 12.74 2.15
N PHE A 63 1.58 12.84 3.42
CA PHE A 63 0.51 13.71 3.89
C PHE A 63 0.80 15.19 3.61
N ILE A 64 1.99 15.66 3.99
CA ILE A 64 2.40 17.05 3.79
C ILE A 64 2.48 17.39 2.30
N PHE A 65 3.15 16.55 1.49
CA PHE A 65 3.26 16.81 0.05
C PHE A 65 1.91 16.72 -0.66
N SER A 66 1.02 15.82 -0.24
CA SER A 66 -0.34 15.74 -0.80
C SER A 66 -1.15 17.01 -0.53
N ILE A 67 -1.01 17.61 0.65
CA ILE A 67 -1.67 18.89 0.96
C ILE A 67 -1.05 20.03 0.15
N ILE A 68 0.28 20.15 0.13
CA ILE A 68 0.99 21.23 -0.57
C ILE A 68 0.73 21.19 -2.08
N SER A 69 0.63 20.00 -2.66
CA SER A 69 0.41 19.80 -4.09
C SER A 69 -1.07 19.70 -4.49
N CYS A 70 -2.00 19.99 -3.58
CA CYS A 70 -3.45 19.85 -3.81
C CYS A 70 -3.86 18.47 -4.34
N GLY A 71 -3.24 17.41 -3.81
CA GLY A 71 -3.54 16.02 -4.17
C GLY A 71 -2.73 15.47 -5.36
N LEU A 72 -1.97 16.28 -6.09
CA LEU A 72 -1.18 15.80 -7.22
C LEU A 72 -0.10 14.79 -6.77
N TYR A 73 0.54 15.05 -5.63
CA TYR A 73 1.50 14.12 -5.04
C TYR A 73 0.83 12.79 -4.65
N HIS A 74 -0.43 12.81 -4.20
CA HIS A 74 -1.15 11.59 -3.88
C HIS A 74 -1.34 10.72 -5.13
N ILE A 75 -1.74 11.31 -6.26
CA ILE A 75 -1.87 10.59 -7.55
C ILE A 75 -0.54 9.95 -7.96
N TYR A 76 0.55 10.72 -7.91
CA TYR A 76 1.89 10.20 -8.21
C TYR A 76 2.29 9.07 -7.25
N HIS A 77 1.99 9.23 -5.97
CA HIS A 77 2.30 8.24 -4.96
C HIS A 77 1.55 6.91 -5.19
N GLU A 78 0.27 6.97 -5.57
CA GLU A 78 -0.51 5.76 -5.92
C GLU A 78 0.08 5.01 -7.11
N TYR A 79 0.57 5.73 -8.13
CA TYR A 79 1.26 5.12 -9.26
C TYR A 79 2.53 4.39 -8.82
N VAL A 80 3.41 5.06 -8.08
CA VAL A 80 4.70 4.48 -7.67
C VAL A 80 4.49 3.29 -6.73
N LYS A 81 3.56 3.39 -5.78
CA LYS A 81 3.17 2.27 -4.91
C LYS A 81 2.74 1.05 -5.73
N GLY A 82 1.86 1.24 -6.71
CA GLY A 82 1.37 0.13 -7.55
C GLY A 82 2.48 -0.56 -8.33
N GLU A 83 3.41 0.19 -8.91
CA GLU A 83 4.57 -0.39 -9.61
C GLU A 83 5.50 -1.17 -8.66
N ASP A 84 5.72 -0.67 -7.45
CA ASP A 84 6.59 -1.34 -6.49
C ASP A 84 5.92 -2.59 -5.88
N ILE A 85 4.60 -2.60 -5.73
CA ILE A 85 3.82 -3.80 -5.37
C ILE A 85 3.98 -4.88 -6.44
N ASP A 86 3.84 -4.54 -7.73
CA ASP A 86 3.98 -5.50 -8.84
C ASP A 86 5.40 -6.11 -8.86
N LYS A 87 6.42 -5.28 -8.60
CA LYS A 87 7.82 -5.75 -8.45
C LYS A 87 7.98 -6.71 -7.27
N CYS A 88 7.40 -6.40 -6.10
CA CYS A 88 7.44 -7.28 -4.92
C CYS A 88 6.74 -8.63 -5.17
N LEU A 89 5.65 -8.63 -5.93
CA LEU A 89 4.94 -9.84 -6.33
C LEU A 89 5.62 -10.61 -7.46
N GLY A 90 6.58 -10.00 -8.16
CA GLY A 90 7.26 -10.59 -9.31
C GLY A 90 6.33 -10.78 -10.52
N ILE A 91 5.29 -9.96 -10.64
CA ILE A 91 4.32 -10.02 -11.74
C ILE A 91 4.58 -8.91 -12.74
N SER A 92 4.34 -9.18 -14.03
CA SER A 92 4.31 -8.14 -15.07
C SER A 92 2.93 -7.47 -15.10
N GLY A 93 2.59 -6.79 -14.01
CA GLY A 93 1.35 -6.04 -13.84
C GLY A 93 1.45 -4.62 -14.39
N ASN A 94 0.30 -3.93 -14.41
CA ASN A 94 0.20 -2.50 -14.68
C ASN A 94 -0.53 -1.80 -13.52
N THR A 95 -0.35 -2.31 -12.29
CA THR A 95 -1.09 -1.84 -11.11
C THR A 95 -0.86 -0.36 -10.87
N GLY A 96 0.37 0.14 -11.11
CA GLY A 96 0.67 1.56 -11.01
C GLY A 96 -0.20 2.41 -11.93
N VAL A 97 -0.29 2.05 -13.22
CA VAL A 97 -1.11 2.78 -14.20
C VAL A 97 -2.60 2.69 -13.87
N VAL A 98 -3.08 1.53 -13.44
CA VAL A 98 -4.49 1.34 -13.03
C VAL A 98 -4.81 2.23 -11.82
N CYS A 99 -3.97 2.21 -10.79
CA CYS A 99 -4.13 3.06 -9.60
C CYS A 99 -4.04 4.55 -9.95
N LEU A 100 -3.13 4.96 -10.83
CA LEU A 100 -3.03 6.34 -11.32
C LEU A 100 -4.36 6.80 -11.93
N LEU A 101 -4.89 6.04 -12.88
CA LEU A 101 -6.12 6.40 -13.59
C LEU A 101 -7.31 6.47 -12.63
N LEU A 102 -7.46 5.48 -11.75
CA LEU A 102 -8.52 5.47 -10.74
C LEU A 102 -8.46 6.71 -9.84
N THR A 103 -7.27 7.06 -9.33
CA THR A 103 -7.11 8.22 -8.44
C THR A 103 -7.37 9.54 -9.16
N ILE A 104 -7.01 9.68 -10.44
CA ILE A 104 -7.34 10.86 -11.27
C ILE A 104 -8.86 11.05 -11.40
N PHE A 105 -9.62 9.95 -11.53
CA PHE A 105 -11.09 10.00 -11.59
C PHE A 105 -11.77 10.09 -10.23
N GLY A 106 -11.02 10.30 -9.14
CA GLY A 106 -11.55 10.37 -7.77
C GLY A 106 -11.96 9.01 -7.19
N LEU A 107 -11.54 7.91 -7.82
CA LEU A 107 -11.79 6.53 -7.40
C LEU A 107 -10.60 5.98 -6.58
N SER A 108 -9.95 6.82 -5.78
CA SER A 108 -8.76 6.44 -4.98
C SER A 108 -9.04 5.25 -4.06
N ILE A 109 -10.25 5.14 -3.51
CA ILE A 109 -10.68 4.03 -2.65
C ILE A 109 -10.59 2.68 -3.39
N ILE A 110 -10.88 2.66 -4.71
CA ILE A 110 -10.76 1.44 -5.52
C ILE A 110 -9.28 1.14 -5.78
N ALA A 111 -8.45 2.16 -5.99
CA ALA A 111 -7.01 1.98 -6.11
C ALA A 111 -6.42 1.38 -4.82
N ASP A 112 -6.81 1.91 -3.66
CA ASP A 112 -6.38 1.42 -2.35
C ASP A 112 -6.84 -0.03 -2.13
N ALA A 113 -8.07 -0.39 -2.56
CA ALA A 113 -8.59 -1.75 -2.49
C ALA A 113 -7.79 -2.77 -3.34
N ILE A 114 -7.40 -2.39 -4.57
CA ILE A 114 -6.58 -3.24 -5.45
C ILE A 114 -5.20 -3.47 -4.81
N GLN A 115 -4.57 -2.41 -4.30
CA GLN A 115 -3.28 -2.52 -3.64
C GLN A 115 -3.36 -3.39 -2.38
N GLN A 116 -4.41 -3.23 -1.55
CA GLN A 116 -4.60 -4.05 -0.36
C GLN A 116 -4.79 -5.53 -0.72
N LYS A 117 -5.50 -5.83 -1.82
CA LYS A 117 -5.61 -7.20 -2.33
C LYS A 117 -4.24 -7.81 -2.68
N HIS A 118 -3.39 -7.05 -3.39
CA HIS A 118 -2.04 -7.48 -3.74
C HIS A 118 -1.13 -7.64 -2.51
N ILE A 119 -1.27 -6.76 -1.51
CA ILE A 119 -0.60 -6.88 -0.21
C ILE A 119 -1.04 -8.19 0.47
N ASN A 120 -2.33 -8.49 0.54
CA ASN A 120 -2.84 -9.72 1.14
C ASN A 120 -2.35 -10.98 0.38
N GLU A 121 -2.30 -10.92 -0.95
CA GLU A 121 -1.71 -11.97 -1.80
C GLU A 121 -0.24 -12.20 -1.45
N PHE A 122 0.53 -11.14 -1.24
CA PHE A 122 1.94 -11.23 -0.86
C PHE A 122 2.12 -11.95 0.49
N TYR A 123 1.28 -11.66 1.48
CA TYR A 123 1.33 -12.29 2.81
C TYR A 123 0.60 -13.64 2.90
N GLY A 124 0.03 -14.12 1.79
CA GLY A 124 -0.53 -15.47 1.70
C GLY A 124 -1.94 -15.64 2.26
N GLU A 125 -2.73 -14.57 2.39
CA GLU A 125 -4.13 -14.66 2.83
C GLU A 125 -5.07 -15.29 1.79
N ASN A 126 -4.58 -15.58 0.58
CA ASN A 126 -5.31 -16.42 -0.37
C ASN A 126 -5.02 -17.92 -0.14
N ARG A 127 -5.58 -18.47 0.95
CA ARG A 127 -6.12 -19.85 0.92
C ARG A 127 -7.65 -19.73 0.92
N PRO A 128 -8.33 -20.48 0.03
CA PRO A 128 -9.71 -20.26 -0.39
C PRO A 128 -10.73 -20.23 0.75
#